data_AF-A0A7S1J972-F1
#
_entry.id   AF-A0A7S1J972-F1
#
_cell.length_a   1.000
_cell.length_b   1.000
_cell.length_c   1.000
_cell.angle_alpha   90.00
_cell.angle_beta   90.00
_cell.angle_gamma   90.00
#
_symmetry.space_group_name_H-M   'P 1'
#
loop_
_entity.id
_entity.type
_entity.pdbx_description
1 polymer ?
#
loop_
_entity_poly.entity_id
_entity_poly.type
_entity_poly.pdbx_seq_one_letter_code
_entity_poly.pdbx_strand_id
1 'polypeptide(L)'
;SVCLCPLGDHLMKMTLRTINVLGNWLVGYWQAPIPEPPQPVTHVDADGNTITTPAPVEERTGLLAHELSCKDYVALYLDLKRLQTVVENDLPPIILQEMQVALEGKSATAIWGLCRGFTLSAGAQVTPVKTRIVRSVAKECITTLASPLKSITSLYRMTKKPVPTRFSFFIPTVLTALHNFKEACTGGASDSQPVYPLPKPVVDDIVREVIIEVTDAYHSEARALLITAKKAEKAVSTLRKKQKKAPDGTAVTEEGDKEMSDTDKIYVQIHLDILEYGNQVKAHLGTSVDLQTFEPFMQLQALVRRALWLLGQIPDEPADNLE
;
A
#
# COMPACT_ATOMS: atom_id res chain seq x y z
N SER A 1 3.29 -49.23 -37.56
CA SER A 1 2.71 -48.39 -36.49
C SER A 1 3.51 -48.47 -35.19
N VAL A 2 4.83 -48.64 -35.26
CA VAL A 2 5.70 -48.94 -34.11
C VAL A 2 6.62 -47.73 -33.90
N CYS A 3 6.82 -47.31 -32.63
CA CYS A 3 7.69 -46.23 -32.14
C CYS A 3 7.14 -44.79 -31.99
N LEU A 4 5.85 -44.58 -31.69
CA LEU A 4 5.38 -43.27 -31.19
C LEU A 4 5.05 -43.25 -29.68
N CYS A 5 4.60 -44.38 -29.11
CA CYS A 5 4.23 -44.44 -27.69
C CYS A 5 5.38 -44.14 -26.70
N PRO A 6 6.61 -44.69 -26.86
CA PRO A 6 7.69 -44.44 -25.90
C PRO A 6 8.18 -42.98 -25.92
N LEU A 7 8.15 -42.35 -27.11
CA LEU A 7 8.57 -40.97 -27.30
C LEU A 7 7.54 -40.00 -26.73
N GLY A 8 6.25 -40.26 -26.95
CA GLY A 8 5.16 -39.50 -26.33
C GLY A 8 5.19 -39.59 -24.81
N ASP A 9 5.45 -40.79 -24.28
CA ASP A 9 5.55 -41.02 -22.83
C ASP A 9 6.78 -40.32 -22.22
N HIS A 10 7.90 -40.26 -22.95
CA HIS A 10 9.11 -39.55 -22.53
C HIS A 10 8.94 -38.03 -22.59
N LEU A 11 8.36 -37.50 -23.67
CA LEU A 11 8.03 -36.08 -23.82
C LEU A 11 7.04 -35.64 -22.73
N MET A 12 6.01 -36.44 -22.47
CA MET A 12 5.03 -36.17 -21.40
C MET A 12 5.68 -36.13 -20.02
N LYS A 13 6.55 -37.10 -19.70
CA LYS A 13 7.32 -37.12 -18.45
C LYS A 13 8.25 -35.91 -18.33
N MET A 14 8.83 -35.45 -19.44
CA MET A 14 9.64 -34.23 -19.47
C MET A 14 8.79 -32.99 -19.24
N THR A 15 7.65 -32.84 -19.92
CA THR A 15 6.74 -31.71 -19.73
C THR A 15 6.21 -31.66 -18.29
N LEU A 16 5.78 -32.78 -17.72
CA LEU A 16 5.33 -32.86 -16.33
C LEU A 16 6.46 -32.57 -15.34
N ARG A 17 7.69 -33.03 -15.61
CA ARG A 17 8.86 -32.66 -14.79
C ARG A 17 9.15 -31.17 -14.87
N THR A 18 9.11 -30.56 -16.05
CA THR A 18 9.35 -29.13 -16.22
C THR A 18 8.29 -28.30 -15.51
N ILE A 19 7.00 -28.68 -15.62
CA ILE A 19 5.89 -28.03 -14.91
C ILE A 19 6.08 -28.17 -13.39
N ASN A 20 6.44 -29.36 -12.90
CA ASN A 20 6.67 -29.58 -11.47
C ASN A 20 7.89 -28.78 -10.93
N VAL A 21 8.98 -28.72 -11.71
CA VAL A 21 10.17 -27.93 -11.35
C VAL A 21 9.83 -26.43 -11.32
N LEU A 22 9.08 -25.93 -12.30
CA LEU A 22 8.62 -24.53 -12.33
C LEU A 22 7.66 -24.22 -11.17
N GLY A 23 6.74 -25.14 -10.86
CA GLY A 23 5.84 -25.01 -9.71
C GLY A 23 6.58 -24.95 -8.39
N ASN A 24 7.54 -25.85 -8.17
CA ASN A 24 8.38 -25.85 -6.96
C ASN A 24 9.27 -24.62 -6.88
N TRP A 25 9.80 -24.14 -8.01
CA TRP A 25 10.57 -22.90 -8.07
C TRP A 25 9.71 -21.68 -7.71
N LEU A 26 8.48 -21.58 -8.24
CA LEU A 26 7.53 -20.52 -7.90
C LEU A 26 7.18 -20.53 -6.41
N VAL A 27 6.89 -21.70 -5.85
CA VAL A 27 6.62 -21.87 -4.41
C VAL A 27 7.83 -21.44 -3.58
N GLY A 28 9.04 -21.87 -3.95
CA GLY A 28 10.27 -21.50 -3.26
C GLY A 28 10.60 -20.01 -3.35
N TYR A 29 10.36 -19.37 -4.49
CA TYR A 29 10.56 -17.93 -4.67
C TYR A 29 9.55 -17.11 -3.86
N TRP A 30 8.29 -17.57 -3.75
CA TRP A 30 7.24 -16.86 -3.03
C TRP A 30 7.25 -17.09 -1.50
N GLN A 31 7.80 -18.21 -1.02
CA GLN A 31 7.91 -18.53 0.41
C GLN A 31 9.23 -18.08 1.05
N ALA A 32 10.19 -17.60 0.26
CA ALA A 32 11.44 -17.06 0.78
C ALA A 32 11.13 -15.86 1.71
N PRO A 33 11.59 -15.88 2.98
CA PRO A 33 11.55 -14.70 3.83
C PRO A 33 12.21 -13.53 3.12
N ILE A 34 11.57 -12.36 3.17
CA ILE A 34 12.22 -11.12 2.73
C ILE A 34 13.47 -10.97 3.62
N PRO A 35 14.69 -10.95 3.06
CA PRO A 35 15.88 -10.79 3.86
C PRO A 35 15.77 -9.45 4.60
N GLU A 36 15.88 -9.51 5.93
CA GLU A 36 15.95 -8.30 6.74
C GLU A 36 17.08 -7.40 6.21
N PRO A 37 16.88 -6.07 6.19
CA PRO A 37 17.92 -5.16 5.76
C PRO A 37 19.19 -5.42 6.61
N PRO A 38 20.38 -5.44 5.99
CA PRO A 38 21.60 -5.74 6.70
C PRO A 38 21.77 -4.74 7.84
N GLN A 39 21.87 -5.27 9.06
CA GLN A 39 21.97 -4.41 10.23
C GLN A 39 23.32 -3.68 10.20
N PRO A 40 23.35 -2.37 10.48
CA PRO A 40 24.58 -1.61 10.49
C PRO A 40 25.53 -2.17 11.57
N VAL A 41 26.79 -2.35 11.21
CA VAL A 41 27.78 -2.94 12.11
C VAL A 41 28.40 -1.83 12.95
N THR A 42 28.17 -1.87 14.25
CA THR A 42 28.78 -0.94 15.22
C THR A 42 30.10 -1.49 15.73
N HIS A 43 31.18 -0.74 15.54
CA HIS A 43 32.49 -1.03 16.13
C HIS A 43 32.99 0.18 16.92
N VAL A 44 33.78 -0.09 17.96
CA VAL A 44 34.43 0.95 18.76
C VAL A 44 35.85 1.11 18.23
N ASP A 45 36.25 2.34 17.90
CA ASP A 45 37.61 2.62 17.43
C ASP A 45 38.63 2.61 18.58
N ALA A 46 39.91 2.73 18.23
CA ALA A 46 41.02 2.71 19.18
C ALA A 46 41.00 3.89 20.18
N ASP A 47 40.21 4.93 19.89
CA ASP A 47 40.03 6.12 20.73
C ASP A 47 38.76 6.05 21.59
N GLY A 48 38.02 4.93 21.54
CA GLY A 48 36.83 4.67 22.36
C GLY A 48 35.51 5.20 21.78
N ASN A 49 35.50 5.69 20.54
CA ASN A 49 34.30 6.19 19.89
C ASN A 49 33.52 5.07 19.19
N THR A 50 32.20 5.08 19.33
CA THR A 50 31.31 4.15 18.62
C THR A 50 31.10 4.62 17.19
N ILE A 51 31.65 3.88 16.24
CA ILE A 51 31.49 4.09 14.80
C ILE A 51 30.46 3.08 14.27
N THR A 52 29.41 3.59 13.63
CA THR A 52 28.43 2.78 12.93
C THR A 52 28.77 2.78 11.44
N THR A 53 29.28 1.67 10.93
CA THR A 53 29.64 1.55 9.52
C THR A 53 28.41 1.04 8.74
N PRO A 54 28.00 1.71 7.64
CA PRO A 54 26.95 1.17 6.77
C PRO A 54 27.37 -0.20 6.23
N ALA A 55 26.42 -1.13 6.16
CA ALA A 55 26.70 -2.50 5.73
C ALA A 55 27.33 -2.55 4.32
N PRO A 56 28.22 -3.52 4.04
CA PRO A 56 28.77 -3.71 2.70
C PRO A 56 27.62 -3.94 1.73
N VAL A 57 27.57 -3.16 0.66
CA VAL A 57 26.65 -3.42 -0.46
C VAL A 57 27.17 -4.66 -1.16
N GLU A 58 26.65 -5.84 -0.81
CA GLU A 58 26.87 -7.03 -1.62
C GLU A 58 26.29 -6.78 -3.00
N GLU A 59 27.17 -6.63 -3.98
CA GLU A 59 26.85 -6.52 -5.40
C GLU A 59 26.25 -7.86 -5.84
N ARG A 60 24.93 -7.96 -5.73
CA ARG A 60 24.15 -9.15 -6.12
C ARG A 60 24.21 -9.32 -7.63
N THR A 61 25.22 -10.05 -8.10
CA THR A 61 25.27 -10.62 -9.45
C THR A 61 24.34 -11.84 -9.50
N GLY A 62 23.07 -11.60 -9.81
CA GLY A 62 22.08 -12.66 -10.01
C GLY A 62 20.81 -12.12 -10.64
N LEU A 63 20.29 -12.85 -11.62
CA LEU A 63 19.11 -12.58 -12.47
C LEU A 63 17.77 -12.43 -11.69
N LEU A 64 17.79 -12.21 -10.37
CA LEU A 64 16.64 -12.38 -9.46
C LEU A 64 16.39 -11.22 -8.48
N ALA A 65 16.97 -10.04 -8.71
CA ALA A 65 16.76 -8.86 -7.85
C ALA A 65 16.02 -7.70 -8.54
N HIS A 66 15.30 -7.94 -9.65
CA HIS A 66 14.40 -6.91 -10.18
C HIS A 66 13.06 -7.02 -9.45
N GLU A 67 12.74 -6.02 -8.62
CA GLU A 67 11.38 -5.88 -8.06
C GLU A 67 10.40 -5.82 -9.25
N LEU A 68 9.46 -6.75 -9.32
CA LEU A 68 8.46 -6.76 -10.38
C LEU A 68 7.63 -5.47 -10.31
N SER A 69 7.34 -4.87 -11.46
CA SER A 69 6.48 -3.69 -11.51
C SER A 69 5.01 -4.06 -11.27
N CYS A 70 4.17 -3.07 -10.95
CA CYS A 70 2.72 -3.27 -10.87
C CYS A 70 2.14 -3.93 -12.14
N LYS A 71 2.68 -3.55 -13.31
CA LYS A 71 2.27 -4.07 -14.62
C LYS A 71 2.57 -5.56 -14.74
N ASP A 72 3.72 -5.98 -14.25
CA ASP A 72 4.13 -7.39 -14.26
C ASP A 72 3.24 -8.23 -13.34
N TYR A 73 2.86 -7.69 -12.17
CA TYR A 73 1.91 -8.37 -11.28
C TYR A 73 0.51 -8.50 -11.88
N VAL A 74 0.04 -7.49 -12.62
CA VAL A 74 -1.25 -7.55 -13.31
C VAL A 74 -1.23 -8.58 -14.44
N ALA A 75 -0.16 -8.61 -15.24
CA ALA A 75 0.02 -9.62 -16.28
C ALA A 75 0.04 -11.04 -15.67
N LEU A 76 0.80 -11.24 -14.59
CA LEU A 76 0.86 -12.50 -13.86
C LEU A 76 -0.52 -12.91 -13.32
N TYR A 77 -1.32 -11.97 -12.79
CA TYR A 77 -2.67 -12.26 -12.33
C TYR A 77 -3.55 -12.79 -13.47
N LEU A 78 -3.51 -12.13 -14.63
CA LEU A 78 -4.26 -12.53 -15.82
C LEU A 78 -3.81 -13.90 -16.34
N ASP A 79 -2.51 -14.15 -16.38
CA ASP A 79 -1.94 -15.43 -16.80
C ASP A 79 -2.34 -16.57 -15.87
N LEU A 80 -2.31 -16.35 -14.55
CA LEU A 80 -2.78 -17.33 -13.58
C LEU A 80 -4.28 -17.64 -13.76
N LYS A 81 -5.11 -16.62 -13.98
CA LYS A 81 -6.55 -16.81 -14.24
C LYS A 81 -6.83 -17.52 -15.56
N ARG A 82 -6.07 -17.18 -16.60
CA ARG A 82 -6.17 -17.85 -17.90
C ARG A 82 -5.73 -19.31 -17.79
N LEU A 83 -4.62 -19.58 -17.10
CA LEU A 83 -4.15 -20.93 -16.85
C LEU A 83 -5.20 -21.77 -16.10
N GLN A 84 -5.83 -21.20 -15.07
CA GLN A 84 -6.96 -21.84 -14.38
C GLN A 84 -8.08 -22.20 -15.36
N THR A 85 -8.48 -21.25 -16.18
CA THR A 85 -9.58 -21.45 -17.15
C THR A 85 -9.24 -22.51 -18.18
N VAL A 86 -8.05 -22.43 -18.78
CA VAL A 86 -7.58 -23.37 -19.81
C VAL A 86 -7.47 -24.77 -19.24
N VAL A 87 -6.87 -24.92 -18.05
CA VAL A 87 -6.73 -26.25 -17.46
C VAL A 87 -8.09 -26.77 -17.05
N GLU A 88 -8.97 -26.00 -16.38
CA GLU A 88 -10.25 -26.54 -15.89
C GLU A 88 -11.28 -26.83 -16.98
N ASN A 89 -11.30 -26.04 -18.07
CA ASN A 89 -12.38 -26.09 -19.06
C ASN A 89 -11.92 -26.58 -20.44
N ASP A 90 -10.78 -26.11 -20.94
CA ASP A 90 -10.39 -26.32 -22.34
C ASP A 90 -9.55 -27.59 -22.51
N LEU A 91 -8.69 -27.89 -21.55
CA LEU A 91 -7.75 -29.00 -21.59
C LEU A 91 -8.37 -30.40 -21.33
N PRO A 92 -9.36 -30.59 -20.43
CA PRO A 92 -9.94 -31.91 -20.17
C PRO A 92 -10.52 -32.59 -21.41
N PRO A 93 -11.37 -31.94 -22.25
CA PRO A 93 -11.94 -32.63 -23.40
C PRO A 93 -10.87 -33.02 -24.42
N ILE A 94 -9.83 -32.19 -24.60
CA ILE A 94 -8.71 -32.47 -25.50
C ILE A 94 -7.89 -33.66 -25.00
N ILE A 95 -7.49 -33.65 -23.73
CA ILE A 95 -6.72 -34.75 -23.12
C ILE A 95 -7.52 -36.04 -23.14
N LEU A 96 -8.80 -35.99 -22.75
CA LEU A 96 -9.63 -37.19 -22.72
C LEU A 96 -9.88 -37.72 -24.13
N GLN A 97 -10.14 -36.89 -25.13
CA GLN A 97 -10.39 -37.37 -26.49
C GLN A 97 -9.14 -37.98 -27.15
N GLU A 98 -8.00 -37.29 -27.09
CA GLU A 98 -6.77 -37.71 -27.78
C GLU A 98 -6.02 -38.82 -27.02
N MET A 99 -5.96 -38.74 -25.69
CA MET A 99 -5.17 -39.69 -24.89
C MET A 99 -5.93 -40.97 -24.54
N GLN A 100 -7.26 -40.97 -24.53
CA GLN A 100 -8.05 -42.18 -24.25
C GLN A 100 -7.91 -43.20 -25.40
N VAL A 101 -7.69 -42.73 -26.63
CA VAL A 101 -7.39 -43.56 -27.80
C VAL A 101 -5.94 -44.08 -27.77
N ALA A 102 -5.00 -43.30 -27.23
CA ALA A 102 -3.56 -43.60 -27.30
C ALA A 102 -2.96 -44.30 -26.06
N LEU A 103 -3.54 -44.17 -24.86
CA LEU A 103 -2.88 -44.50 -23.58
C LEU A 103 -3.75 -45.32 -22.59
N GLU A 104 -4.61 -46.22 -23.08
CA GLU A 104 -5.41 -47.14 -22.24
C GLU A 104 -6.26 -46.48 -21.14
N GLY A 105 -6.66 -45.20 -21.32
CA GLY A 105 -7.58 -44.44 -20.46
C GLY A 105 -7.08 -44.07 -19.05
N LYS A 106 -6.42 -44.98 -18.32
CA LYS A 106 -5.95 -44.76 -16.93
C LYS A 106 -4.81 -43.74 -16.86
N SER A 107 -3.90 -43.75 -17.84
CA SER A 107 -2.80 -42.77 -17.93
C SER A 107 -3.31 -41.37 -18.25
N ALA A 108 -4.36 -41.25 -19.07
CA ALA A 108 -5.00 -39.96 -19.38
C ALA A 108 -5.59 -39.30 -18.14
N THR A 109 -6.29 -40.08 -17.30
CA THR A 109 -6.86 -39.57 -16.04
C THR A 109 -5.79 -39.14 -15.03
N ALA A 110 -4.65 -39.85 -14.97
CA ALA A 110 -3.55 -39.48 -14.08
C ALA A 110 -2.85 -38.17 -14.52
N ILE A 111 -2.61 -38.00 -15.81
CA ILE A 111 -2.02 -36.78 -16.39
C ILE A 111 -2.94 -35.57 -16.14
N TRP A 112 -4.24 -35.73 -16.41
CA TRP A 112 -5.25 -34.73 -16.09
C TRP A 112 -5.22 -34.35 -14.60
N GLY A 113 -5.14 -35.33 -13.71
CA GLY A 113 -5.02 -35.11 -12.26
C GLY A 113 -3.79 -34.28 -11.88
N LEU A 114 -2.64 -34.51 -12.53
CA LEU A 114 -1.41 -33.73 -12.32
C LEU A 114 -1.55 -32.28 -12.83
N CYS A 115 -2.11 -32.08 -14.03
CA CYS A 115 -2.37 -30.75 -14.58
C CYS A 115 -3.31 -29.94 -13.68
N ARG A 116 -4.37 -30.59 -13.19
CA ARG A 116 -5.31 -30.00 -12.23
C ARG A 116 -4.60 -29.67 -10.90
N GLY A 117 -3.76 -30.57 -10.39
CA GLY A 117 -2.97 -30.32 -9.18
C GLY A 117 -2.05 -29.10 -9.29
N PHE A 118 -1.33 -28.96 -10.41
CA PHE A 118 -0.51 -27.77 -10.69
C PHE A 118 -1.36 -26.49 -10.74
N THR A 119 -2.51 -26.57 -11.38
CA THR A 119 -3.41 -25.43 -11.55
C THR A 119 -4.03 -24.98 -10.22
N LEU A 120 -4.32 -25.91 -9.31
CA LEU A 120 -4.74 -25.57 -7.96
C LEU A 120 -3.62 -24.84 -7.21
N SER A 121 -2.37 -25.29 -7.35
CA SER A 121 -1.20 -24.63 -6.74
C SER A 121 -0.95 -23.24 -7.33
N ALA A 122 -1.02 -23.09 -8.66
CA ALA A 122 -0.93 -21.79 -9.34
C ALA A 122 -2.11 -20.88 -8.95
N GLY A 123 -3.31 -21.44 -8.83
CA GLY A 123 -4.51 -20.76 -8.38
C GLY A 123 -4.40 -20.18 -6.97
N ALA A 124 -3.69 -20.87 -6.07
CA ALA A 124 -3.40 -20.37 -4.74
C ALA A 124 -2.54 -19.10 -4.75
N GLN A 125 -1.81 -18.82 -5.84
CA GLN A 125 -1.00 -17.61 -6.00
C GLN A 125 -1.78 -16.39 -6.48
N VAL A 126 -3.04 -16.55 -6.94
CA VAL A 126 -3.88 -15.43 -7.39
C VAL A 126 -4.05 -14.37 -6.29
N THR A 127 -4.38 -14.79 -5.07
CA THR A 127 -4.57 -13.86 -3.95
C THR A 127 -3.28 -13.15 -3.55
N PRO A 128 -2.15 -13.85 -3.32
CA PRO A 128 -0.85 -13.20 -3.11
C PRO A 128 -0.47 -12.20 -4.19
N VAL A 129 -0.68 -12.53 -5.46
CA VAL A 129 -0.38 -11.64 -6.59
C VAL A 129 -1.29 -10.39 -6.54
N LYS A 130 -2.58 -10.55 -6.29
CA LYS A 130 -3.50 -9.42 -6.08
C LYS A 130 -3.01 -8.51 -4.94
N THR A 131 -2.62 -9.08 -3.80
CA THR A 131 -2.07 -8.30 -2.67
C THR A 131 -0.81 -7.53 -3.07
N ARG A 132 0.04 -8.06 -3.97
CA ARG A 132 1.21 -7.33 -4.49
C ARG A 132 0.80 -6.16 -5.39
N ILE A 133 -0.25 -6.31 -6.20
CA ILE A 133 -0.82 -5.21 -6.99
C ILE A 133 -1.28 -4.08 -6.06
N VAL A 134 -2.09 -4.42 -5.05
CA VAL A 134 -2.60 -3.46 -4.05
C VAL A 134 -1.45 -2.69 -3.40
N ARG A 135 -0.47 -3.41 -2.83
CA ARG A 135 0.68 -2.77 -2.17
C ARG A 135 1.50 -1.91 -3.11
N SER A 136 1.66 -2.32 -4.37
CA SER A 136 2.42 -1.54 -5.35
C SER A 136 1.76 -0.19 -5.62
N VAL A 137 0.44 -0.18 -5.83
CA VAL A 137 -0.32 1.05 -6.09
C VAL A 137 -0.43 1.90 -4.82
N ALA A 138 -0.67 1.27 -3.67
CA ALA A 138 -0.74 1.95 -2.38
C ALA A 138 0.60 2.63 -2.03
N LYS A 139 1.74 1.96 -2.24
CA LYS A 139 3.09 2.50 -2.00
C LYS A 139 3.32 3.82 -2.74
N GLU A 140 2.88 3.93 -3.99
CA GLU A 140 3.01 5.16 -4.78
C GLU A 140 2.12 6.31 -4.24
N CYS A 141 0.88 5.99 -3.88
CA CYS A 141 -0.04 6.94 -3.23
C CYS A 141 0.51 7.44 -1.88
N ILE A 142 0.99 6.51 -1.05
CA ILE A 142 1.57 6.78 0.27
C ILE A 142 2.83 7.64 0.15
N THR A 143 3.68 7.39 -0.86
CA THR A 143 4.88 8.20 -1.10
C THR A 143 4.51 9.66 -1.41
N THR A 144 3.47 9.86 -2.23
CA THR A 144 2.92 11.19 -2.56
C THR A 144 2.33 11.91 -1.35
N LEU A 145 1.78 11.15 -0.39
CA LEU A 145 1.20 11.68 0.85
C LEU A 145 2.26 11.99 1.92
N ALA A 146 3.09 11.00 2.27
CA ALA A 146 3.87 10.98 3.51
C ALA A 146 4.97 12.05 3.55
N SER A 147 5.66 12.28 2.43
CA SER A 147 6.76 13.26 2.36
C SER A 147 6.24 14.71 2.54
N PRO A 148 5.26 15.19 1.76
CA PRO A 148 4.70 16.53 1.95
C PRO A 148 3.99 16.72 3.29
N LEU A 149 3.31 15.70 3.81
CA LEU A 149 2.58 15.79 5.09
C LEU A 149 3.52 16.20 6.24
N LYS A 150 4.74 15.64 6.28
CA LYS A 150 5.76 15.98 7.30
C LYS A 150 6.17 17.45 7.26
N SER A 151 6.08 18.10 6.10
CA SER A 151 6.41 19.52 5.92
C SER A 151 5.38 20.49 6.49
N ILE A 152 4.16 20.05 6.84
CA ILE A 152 3.13 20.93 7.41
C ILE A 152 3.60 21.60 8.70
N THR A 153 4.37 20.88 9.53
CA THR A 153 4.89 21.43 10.79
C THR A 153 5.84 22.62 10.57
N SER A 154 6.68 22.58 9.54
CA SER A 154 7.59 23.70 9.23
C SER A 154 6.85 24.90 8.67
N LEU A 155 5.67 24.69 8.07
CA LEU A 155 4.86 25.74 7.49
C LEU A 155 4.28 26.70 8.54
N TYR A 156 3.90 26.17 9.71
CA TYR A 156 3.20 26.91 10.76
C TYR A 156 4.08 27.25 11.96
N ARG A 157 5.09 26.43 12.28
CA ARG A 157 5.95 26.62 13.45
C ARG A 157 6.64 27.98 13.46
N MET A 158 6.37 28.79 14.48
CA MET A 158 6.93 30.13 14.70
C MET A 158 6.61 31.10 13.54
N THR A 159 5.49 30.92 12.85
CA THR A 159 5.07 31.80 11.75
C THR A 159 3.84 32.62 12.12
N LYS A 160 3.79 33.89 11.71
CA LYS A 160 2.59 34.74 11.79
C LYS A 160 1.57 34.39 10.69
N LYS A 161 1.58 33.16 10.17
CA LYS A 161 0.65 32.77 9.11
C LYS A 161 -0.78 32.74 9.66
N PRO A 162 -1.76 33.15 8.84
CA PRO A 162 -3.16 33.06 9.23
C PRO A 162 -3.59 31.60 9.40
N VAL A 163 -4.74 31.42 10.03
CA VAL A 163 -5.38 30.10 10.14
C VAL A 163 -5.64 29.55 8.73
N PRO A 164 -5.29 28.29 8.44
CA PRO A 164 -5.54 27.69 7.14
C PRO A 164 -7.03 27.69 6.77
N THR A 165 -7.31 28.00 5.51
CA THR A 165 -8.66 28.02 4.93
C THR A 165 -8.80 27.10 3.71
N ARG A 166 -7.71 26.47 3.28
CA ARG A 166 -7.66 25.55 2.14
C ARG A 166 -6.83 24.33 2.49
N PHE A 167 -7.15 23.21 1.85
CA PHE A 167 -6.33 22.00 1.88
C PHE A 167 -4.96 22.22 1.23
N SER A 168 -4.00 21.39 1.59
CA SER A 168 -2.64 21.38 1.07
C SER A 168 -2.61 20.97 -0.40
N PHE A 169 -1.75 21.62 -1.18
CA PHE A 169 -1.69 21.46 -2.64
C PHE A 169 -1.46 20.01 -3.13
N PHE A 170 -0.83 19.16 -2.31
CA PHE A 170 -0.52 17.77 -2.68
C PHE A 170 -1.70 16.81 -2.47
N ILE A 171 -2.73 17.22 -1.71
CA ILE A 171 -3.84 16.33 -1.37
C ILE A 171 -4.60 15.87 -2.62
N PRO A 172 -4.98 16.73 -3.58
CA PRO A 172 -5.63 16.30 -4.82
C PRO A 172 -4.84 15.28 -5.64
N THR A 173 -3.53 15.16 -5.41
CA THR A 173 -2.67 14.26 -6.17
C THR A 173 -2.43 12.91 -5.49
N VAL A 174 -2.86 12.73 -4.24
CA VAL A 174 -2.57 11.53 -3.43
C VAL A 174 -3.05 10.24 -4.10
N LEU A 175 -4.25 10.24 -4.70
CA LEU A 175 -4.82 9.05 -5.34
C LEU A 175 -4.58 8.99 -6.87
N THR A 176 -3.65 9.79 -7.41
CA THR A 176 -3.35 9.80 -8.85
C THR A 176 -2.87 8.44 -9.36
N ALA A 177 -2.01 7.75 -8.62
CA ALA A 177 -1.53 6.42 -9.01
C ALA A 177 -2.68 5.39 -9.08
N LEU A 178 -3.63 5.48 -8.14
CA LEU A 178 -4.83 4.66 -8.13
C LEU A 178 -5.76 4.99 -9.31
N HIS A 179 -5.93 6.27 -9.64
CA HIS A 179 -6.65 6.71 -10.83
C HIS A 179 -6.05 6.10 -12.10
N ASN A 180 -4.75 6.26 -12.29
CA ASN A 180 -4.02 5.75 -13.45
C ASN A 180 -4.12 4.22 -13.56
N PHE A 181 -4.02 3.51 -12.42
CA PHE A 181 -4.22 2.07 -12.37
C PHE A 181 -5.64 1.68 -12.84
N LYS A 182 -6.68 2.35 -12.33
CA LYS A 182 -8.07 2.08 -12.69
C LYS A 182 -8.33 2.34 -14.17
N GLU A 183 -7.82 3.45 -14.72
CA GLU A 183 -7.94 3.75 -16.16
C GLU A 183 -7.22 2.72 -17.01
N ALA A 184 -5.99 2.34 -16.65
CA ALA A 184 -5.23 1.32 -17.37
C ALA A 184 -5.96 -0.04 -17.39
N CYS A 185 -6.74 -0.34 -16.35
CA CYS A 185 -7.48 -1.60 -16.25
C CYS A 185 -8.85 -1.59 -16.94
N THR A 186 -9.49 -0.42 -17.05
CA THR A 186 -10.88 -0.31 -17.50
C THR A 186 -11.04 0.42 -18.84
N GLY A 187 -9.97 1.02 -19.38
CA GLY A 187 -10.00 1.80 -20.62
C GLY A 187 -10.30 3.29 -20.42
N GLY A 188 -10.72 3.67 -19.21
CA GLY A 188 -11.10 5.04 -18.87
C GLY A 188 -12.49 5.42 -19.41
N ALA A 189 -12.77 6.72 -19.48
CA ALA A 189 -14.02 7.27 -20.03
C ALA A 189 -13.97 7.51 -21.56
N SER A 190 -12.78 7.44 -22.15
CA SER A 190 -12.56 7.42 -23.59
C SER A 190 -12.59 5.95 -24.02
N ASP A 191 -13.30 5.58 -25.09
CA ASP A 191 -13.50 4.20 -25.63
C ASP A 191 -12.19 3.44 -26.02
N SER A 192 -11.06 3.84 -25.47
CA SER A 192 -9.75 3.23 -25.52
C SER A 192 -9.78 1.82 -24.93
N GLN A 193 -9.13 0.89 -25.61
CA GLN A 193 -8.98 -0.47 -25.08
C GLN A 193 -8.14 -0.45 -23.79
N PRO A 194 -8.58 -1.15 -22.72
CA PRO A 194 -7.79 -1.28 -21.50
C PRO A 194 -6.44 -1.92 -21.81
N VAL A 195 -5.38 -1.36 -21.25
CA VAL A 195 -4.02 -1.92 -21.36
C VAL A 195 -3.95 -3.25 -20.62
N TYR A 196 -4.68 -3.35 -19.51
CA TYR A 196 -4.74 -4.56 -18.68
C TYR A 196 -6.19 -4.92 -18.36
N PRO A 197 -6.89 -5.72 -19.18
CA PRO A 197 -8.33 -5.96 -19.06
C PRO A 197 -8.69 -6.82 -17.83
N LEU A 198 -8.56 -6.26 -16.63
CA LEU A 198 -9.02 -6.90 -15.40
C LEU A 198 -10.55 -6.81 -15.31
N PRO A 199 -11.24 -7.89 -14.87
CA PRO A 199 -12.67 -7.83 -14.62
C PRO A 199 -13.01 -6.72 -13.63
N LYS A 200 -14.08 -5.95 -13.91
CA LYS A 200 -14.52 -4.84 -13.05
C LYS A 200 -14.61 -5.19 -11.55
N PRO A 201 -15.19 -6.34 -11.13
CA PRO A 201 -15.24 -6.70 -9.72
C PRO A 201 -13.85 -6.83 -9.07
N VAL A 202 -12.85 -7.30 -9.82
CA VAL A 202 -11.46 -7.41 -9.34
C VAL A 202 -10.84 -6.02 -9.20
N VAL A 203 -11.10 -5.13 -10.15
CA VAL A 203 -10.61 -3.74 -10.09
C VAL A 203 -11.24 -3.01 -8.89
N ASP A 204 -12.55 -3.11 -8.71
CA ASP A 204 -13.27 -2.45 -7.60
C ASP A 204 -12.77 -2.95 -6.22
N ASP A 205 -12.46 -4.24 -6.12
CA ASP A 205 -11.89 -4.86 -4.91
C ASP A 205 -10.45 -4.39 -4.65
N ILE A 206 -9.59 -4.33 -5.66
CA ILE A 206 -8.24 -3.75 -5.55
C ILE A 206 -8.31 -2.27 -5.16
N VAL A 207 -9.20 -1.49 -5.78
CA VAL A 207 -9.39 -0.06 -5.47
C VAL A 207 -9.78 0.13 -4.01
N ARG A 208 -10.70 -0.69 -3.50
CA ARG A 208 -11.09 -0.67 -2.09
C ARG A 208 -9.91 -0.98 -1.18
N GLU A 209 -9.17 -2.05 -1.42
CA GLU A 209 -8.02 -2.44 -0.60
C GLU A 209 -6.91 -1.38 -0.61
N VAL A 210 -6.62 -0.77 -1.77
CA VAL A 210 -5.64 0.34 -1.86
C VAL A 210 -6.08 1.53 -1.02
N ILE A 211 -7.36 1.92 -1.09
CA ILE A 211 -7.87 3.05 -0.29
C ILE A 211 -7.76 2.76 1.20
N ILE A 212 -8.04 1.54 1.64
CA ILE A 212 -7.84 1.14 3.05
C ILE A 212 -6.36 1.33 3.43
N GLU A 213 -5.42 0.75 2.68
CA GLU A 213 -3.99 0.86 2.99
C GLU A 213 -3.49 2.32 3.00
N VAL A 214 -3.94 3.16 2.05
CA VAL A 214 -3.56 4.59 2.00
C VAL A 214 -4.19 5.37 3.16
N THR A 215 -5.43 5.07 3.52
CA THR A 215 -6.13 5.75 4.63
C THR A 215 -5.48 5.41 5.97
N ASP A 216 -5.11 4.14 6.18
CA ASP A 216 -4.41 3.69 7.39
C ASP A 216 -3.02 4.33 7.51
N ALA A 217 -2.29 4.42 6.38
CA ALA A 217 -1.01 5.12 6.33
C ALA A 217 -1.16 6.62 6.62
N TYR A 218 -2.22 7.26 6.09
CA TYR A 218 -2.52 8.65 6.40
C TYR A 218 -2.82 8.84 7.88
N HIS A 219 -3.66 7.99 8.47
CA HIS A 219 -3.96 8.02 9.89
C HIS A 219 -2.67 7.90 10.72
N SER A 220 -1.81 6.94 10.41
CA SER A 220 -0.53 6.74 11.11
C SER A 220 0.39 7.97 11.03
N GLU A 221 0.61 8.50 9.83
CA GLU A 221 1.51 9.64 9.61
C GLU A 221 0.95 10.95 10.18
N ALA A 222 -0.36 11.19 10.06
CA ALA A 222 -1.03 12.35 10.66
C ALA A 222 -0.97 12.29 12.19
N ARG A 223 -1.22 11.11 12.80
CA ARG A 223 -1.10 10.91 14.24
C ARG A 223 0.32 11.17 14.72
N ALA A 224 1.33 10.63 14.04
CA ALA A 224 2.73 10.86 14.37
C ALA A 224 3.12 12.35 14.30
N LEU A 225 2.62 13.06 13.28
CA LEU A 225 2.83 14.49 13.10
C LEU A 225 2.21 15.31 14.24
N LEU A 226 0.95 15.03 14.59
CA LEU A 226 0.22 15.71 15.66
C LEU A 226 0.86 15.49 17.03
N ILE A 227 1.28 14.24 17.33
CA ILE A 227 2.03 13.93 18.55
C ILE A 227 3.32 14.75 18.62
N THR A 228 4.05 14.85 17.52
CA THR A 228 5.32 15.58 17.45
C THR A 228 5.10 17.08 17.64
N ALA A 229 4.09 17.66 16.98
CA ALA A 229 3.71 19.07 17.14
C ALA A 229 3.35 19.40 18.60
N LYS A 230 2.51 18.58 19.23
CA LYS A 230 2.10 18.73 20.63
C LYS A 230 3.29 18.63 21.59
N LYS A 231 4.22 17.70 21.37
CA LYS A 231 5.46 17.59 22.17
C LYS A 231 6.33 18.84 22.03
N ALA A 232 6.48 19.36 20.81
CA ALA A 232 7.25 20.57 20.55
C ALA A 232 6.64 21.80 21.25
N GLU A 233 5.31 21.97 21.19
CA GLU A 233 4.60 23.05 21.89
C GLU A 233 4.75 22.96 23.42
N LYS A 234 4.62 21.75 24.00
CA LYS A 234 4.88 21.52 25.43
C LYS A 234 6.31 21.89 25.82
N ALA A 235 7.30 21.57 25.00
CA ALA A 235 8.69 21.95 25.24
C ALA A 235 8.88 23.48 25.22
N VAL A 236 8.34 24.17 24.20
CA VAL A 236 8.41 25.64 24.09
C VAL A 236 7.71 26.33 25.26
N SER A 237 6.52 25.88 25.65
CA SER A 237 5.78 26.45 26.79
C SER A 237 6.54 26.27 28.11
N THR A 238 7.19 25.12 28.31
CA THR A 238 8.00 24.84 29.50
C THR A 238 9.24 25.72 29.54
N LEU A 239 9.92 25.91 28.41
CA LEU A 239 11.08 26.81 28.30
C LEU A 239 10.68 28.27 28.61
N ARG A 240 9.58 28.77 28.04
CA ARG A 240 9.05 30.11 28.33
C ARG A 240 8.72 30.27 29.82
N LYS A 241 8.09 29.27 30.45
CA LYS A 241 7.78 29.29 31.90
C LYS A 241 9.04 29.30 32.76
N LYS A 242 10.11 28.61 32.35
CA LYS A 242 11.42 28.63 33.05
C LYS A 242 12.11 29.98 32.92
N GLN A 243 12.09 30.60 31.74
CA GLN A 243 12.63 31.95 31.52
C GLN A 243 11.89 33.02 32.33
N LYS A 244 10.55 32.93 32.42
CA LYS A 244 9.72 33.83 33.26
C LYS A 244 9.96 33.68 34.77
N LYS A 245 10.64 32.61 35.24
CA LYS A 245 10.98 32.38 36.66
C LYS A 245 12.42 32.81 37.03
N ALA A 246 13.20 33.35 36.08
CA ALA A 246 14.47 33.99 36.38
C ALA A 246 14.22 35.34 37.09
N PRO A 247 15.10 35.79 38.01
CA PRO A 247 14.78 36.82 39.00
C PRO A 247 14.73 38.27 38.48
N ASP A 248 14.85 38.49 37.16
CA ASP A 248 14.75 39.83 36.59
C ASP A 248 13.37 40.04 35.97
N GLY A 249 12.56 40.83 36.67
CA GLY A 249 11.12 40.89 36.54
C GLY A 249 10.64 41.62 35.30
N THR A 250 9.67 41.03 34.60
CA THR A 250 8.48 41.74 34.13
C THR A 250 7.37 40.72 33.90
N ALA A 251 6.38 40.68 34.79
CA ALA A 251 5.19 39.85 34.62
C ALA A 251 4.29 40.49 33.57
N VAL A 252 4.46 40.11 32.30
CA VAL A 252 3.48 40.43 31.26
C VAL A 252 2.31 39.46 31.41
N THR A 253 1.18 39.98 31.88
CA THR A 253 -0.14 39.35 31.86
C THR A 253 -0.59 39.22 30.40
N GLU A 254 -0.55 38.01 29.86
CA GLU A 254 -1.17 37.66 28.57
C GLU A 254 -2.67 37.39 28.80
N GLU A 255 -3.42 38.45 29.10
CA GLU A 255 -4.86 38.51 28.86
C GLU A 255 -5.07 39.31 27.57
N GLY A 256 -4.97 38.62 26.44
CA GLY A 256 -5.24 39.14 25.11
C GLY A 256 -5.59 37.95 24.23
N ASP A 257 -6.66 38.09 23.45
CA ASP A 257 -7.29 37.10 22.56
C ASP A 257 -6.52 35.80 22.37
N LYS A 258 -7.17 34.67 22.67
CA LYS A 258 -6.65 33.31 22.53
C LYS A 258 -6.33 33.03 21.04
N GLU A 259 -5.21 33.55 20.57
CA GLU A 259 -4.73 33.38 19.22
C GLU A 259 -4.41 31.89 19.05
N MET A 260 -4.95 31.32 17.99
CA MET A 260 -4.83 29.90 17.67
C MET A 260 -3.35 29.49 17.65
N SER A 261 -3.00 28.47 18.42
CA SER A 261 -1.60 28.03 18.52
C SER A 261 -1.10 27.42 17.20
N ASP A 262 0.21 27.31 17.02
CA ASP A 262 0.79 26.64 15.85
C ASP A 262 0.28 25.20 15.72
N THR A 263 0.11 24.49 16.84
CA THR A 263 -0.46 23.14 16.88
C THR A 263 -1.92 23.15 16.45
N ASP A 264 -2.71 24.10 16.92
CA ASP A 264 -4.11 24.25 16.54
C ASP A 264 -4.24 24.52 15.02
N LYS A 265 -3.36 25.35 14.43
CA LYS A 265 -3.30 25.57 12.97
C LYS A 265 -2.96 24.27 12.21
N ILE A 266 -2.09 23.42 12.75
CA ILE A 266 -1.78 22.10 12.16
C ILE A 266 -3.02 21.21 12.19
N TYR A 267 -3.77 21.16 13.30
CA TYR A 267 -5.04 20.41 13.36
C TYR A 267 -6.03 20.87 12.29
N VAL A 268 -6.19 22.19 12.09
CA VAL A 268 -7.07 22.72 11.04
C VAL A 268 -6.56 22.37 9.65
N GLN A 269 -5.25 22.45 9.39
CA GLN A 269 -4.71 22.06 8.09
C GLN A 269 -5.01 20.60 7.77
N ILE A 270 -4.72 19.68 8.70
CA ILE A 270 -4.96 18.25 8.49
C ILE A 270 -6.47 17.98 8.34
N HIS A 271 -7.33 18.70 9.07
CA HIS A 271 -8.78 18.60 8.89
C HIS A 271 -9.22 18.94 7.46
N LEU A 272 -8.77 20.07 6.92
CA LEU A 272 -9.08 20.49 5.55
C LEU A 272 -8.53 19.48 4.53
N ASP A 273 -7.33 18.96 4.77
CA ASP A 273 -6.70 17.94 3.94
C ASP A 273 -7.52 16.63 3.93
N ILE A 274 -8.02 16.19 5.10
CA ILE A 274 -8.88 14.99 5.22
C ILE A 274 -10.23 15.18 4.51
N LEU A 275 -10.82 16.38 4.54
CA LEU A 275 -12.06 16.66 3.81
C LEU A 275 -11.87 16.48 2.30
N GLU A 276 -10.79 17.03 1.74
CA GLU A 276 -10.49 16.89 0.32
C GLU A 276 -10.08 15.46 -0.06
N TYR A 277 -9.31 14.78 0.79
CA TYR A 277 -9.03 13.36 0.62
C TYR A 277 -10.32 12.52 0.60
N GLY A 278 -11.28 12.82 1.48
CA GLY A 278 -12.60 12.17 1.50
C GLY A 278 -13.38 12.35 0.19
N ASN A 279 -13.29 13.53 -0.45
CA ASN A 279 -13.89 13.75 -1.77
C ASN A 279 -13.28 12.81 -2.82
N GLN A 280 -11.96 12.63 -2.82
CA GLN A 280 -11.29 11.71 -3.73
C GLN A 280 -11.68 10.26 -3.45
N VAL A 281 -11.75 9.83 -2.19
CA VAL A 281 -12.18 8.48 -1.81
C VAL A 281 -13.58 8.18 -2.36
N LYS A 282 -14.54 9.11 -2.22
CA LYS A 282 -15.89 8.98 -2.80
C LYS A 282 -15.86 8.89 -4.31
N ALA A 283 -15.00 9.66 -4.98
CA ALA A 283 -14.88 9.60 -6.44
C ALA A 283 -14.41 8.22 -6.92
N HIS A 284 -13.52 7.55 -6.17
CA HIS A 284 -13.01 6.23 -6.54
C HIS A 284 -13.94 5.07 -6.18
N LEU A 285 -14.52 5.08 -4.98
CA LEU A 285 -15.40 4.01 -4.49
C LEU A 285 -16.86 4.16 -4.96
N GLY A 286 -17.22 5.32 -5.50
CA GLY A 286 -18.59 5.68 -5.87
C GLY A 286 -19.28 6.50 -4.79
N THR A 287 -20.19 7.37 -5.24
CA THR A 287 -20.93 8.31 -4.38
C THR A 287 -21.87 7.63 -3.38
N SER A 288 -22.15 6.33 -3.55
CA SER A 288 -22.95 5.53 -2.61
C SER A 288 -22.19 5.09 -1.36
N VAL A 289 -20.86 5.24 -1.31
CA VAL A 289 -20.09 4.93 -0.10
C VAL A 289 -20.29 6.03 0.94
N ASP A 290 -20.89 5.64 2.06
CA ASP A 290 -21.00 6.51 3.22
C ASP A 290 -19.71 6.48 4.04
N LEU A 291 -18.93 7.55 3.94
CA LEU A 291 -17.70 7.73 4.71
C LEU A 291 -17.94 7.74 6.23
N GLN A 292 -19.16 8.00 6.69
CA GLN A 292 -19.52 7.92 8.12
C GLN A 292 -19.64 6.48 8.64
N THR A 293 -19.60 5.49 7.74
CA THR A 293 -19.60 4.05 8.09
C THR A 293 -18.33 3.34 7.60
N PHE A 294 -17.44 4.06 6.91
CA PHE A 294 -16.19 3.51 6.41
C PHE A 294 -15.09 3.66 7.48
N GLU A 295 -14.92 2.60 8.27
CA GLU A 295 -14.09 2.58 9.48
C GLU A 295 -12.69 3.22 9.33
N PRO A 296 -11.87 2.93 8.28
CA PRO A 296 -10.55 3.56 8.14
C PRO A 296 -10.64 5.09 8.09
N PHE A 297 -11.65 5.61 7.38
CA PHE A 297 -11.84 7.05 7.25
C PHE A 297 -12.43 7.67 8.51
N MET A 298 -13.30 6.96 9.23
CA MET A 298 -13.81 7.40 10.54
C MET A 298 -12.66 7.58 11.54
N GLN A 299 -11.72 6.63 11.59
CA GLN A 299 -10.54 6.71 12.46
C GLN A 299 -9.66 7.90 12.08
N LEU A 300 -9.42 8.11 10.77
CA LEU A 300 -8.69 9.27 10.27
C LEU A 300 -9.37 10.60 10.66
N GLN A 301 -10.70 10.71 10.51
CA GLN A 301 -11.45 11.91 10.91
C GLN A 301 -11.42 12.13 12.43
N ALA A 302 -11.39 11.07 13.23
CA ALA A 302 -11.36 11.16 14.68
C ALA A 302 -10.10 11.90 15.19
N LEU A 303 -8.95 11.75 14.51
CA LEU A 303 -7.70 12.45 14.86
C LEU A 303 -7.83 13.96 14.88
N VAL A 304 -8.71 14.53 14.05
CA VAL A 304 -8.83 15.98 13.85
C VAL A 304 -10.10 16.56 14.46
N ARG A 305 -10.78 15.84 15.37
CA ARG A 305 -11.96 16.40 16.08
C ARG A 305 -11.65 17.72 16.79
N ARG A 306 -10.41 17.91 17.25
CA ARG A 306 -9.97 19.18 17.85
C ARG A 306 -10.16 20.37 16.88
N ALA A 307 -9.91 20.17 15.58
CA ALA A 307 -10.12 21.19 14.56
C ALA A 307 -11.60 21.61 14.47
N LEU A 308 -12.53 20.66 14.60
CA LEU A 308 -13.96 20.96 14.57
C LEU A 308 -14.35 21.89 15.73
N TRP A 309 -13.80 21.66 16.92
CA TRP A 309 -14.04 22.52 18.08
C TRP A 309 -13.41 23.90 17.89
N LEU A 310 -12.17 23.96 17.40
CA LEU A 310 -11.47 25.21 17.10
C LEU A 310 -12.20 26.07 16.05
N LEU A 311 -12.91 25.42 15.12
CA LEU A 311 -13.72 26.06 14.08
C LEU A 311 -15.17 26.31 14.53
N GLY A 312 -15.53 26.02 15.78
CA GLY A 312 -16.88 26.23 16.32
C GLY A 312 -17.95 25.29 15.75
N GLN A 313 -17.55 24.18 15.14
CA GLN A 313 -18.47 23.20 14.52
C GLN A 313 -19.00 22.18 15.54
N ILE A 314 -18.36 22.04 16.69
CA ILE A 314 -18.83 21.23 17.83
C ILE A 314 -18.76 22.04 19.13
N PRO A 315 -19.67 21.81 20.09
CA PRO A 315 -19.80 22.64 21.28
C PRO A 315 -18.69 22.39 22.31
N ASP A 316 -18.28 21.13 22.47
CA ASP A 316 -17.36 20.71 23.53
C ASP A 316 -15.96 20.41 22.98
N GLU A 317 -14.93 20.79 23.74
CA GLU A 317 -13.54 20.44 23.43
C GLU A 317 -13.38 18.91 23.53
N PRO A 318 -12.96 18.23 22.46
CA PRO A 318 -12.85 16.78 22.47
C PRO A 318 -11.66 16.33 23.34
N ALA A 319 -11.79 15.14 23.93
CA ALA A 319 -10.68 14.46 24.56
C ALA A 319 -9.52 14.27 23.56
N ASP A 320 -8.30 14.41 24.06
CA ASP A 320 -7.10 14.31 23.24
C ASP A 320 -6.75 12.84 23.02
N ASN A 321 -7.31 12.26 21.95
CA ASN A 321 -7.21 10.84 21.63
C ASN A 321 -5.90 10.46 20.88
N LEU A 322 -4.83 11.22 21.09
CA LEU A 322 -3.52 10.94 20.50
C LEU A 322 -2.69 9.91 21.29
N GLU A 323 -3.20 9.39 22.41
CA GLU A 323 -2.58 8.34 23.23
C GLU A 323 -2.97 6.94 22.77
#